data_AF-A0A7S1M938-F1
#
_entry.id   AF-A0A7S1M938-F1
#
_cell.length_a   1.000
_cell.length_b   1.000
_cell.length_c   1.000
_cell.angle_alpha   90.00
_cell.angle_beta   90.00
_cell.angle_gamma   90.00
#
_symmetry.space_group_name_H-M   'P 1'
#
loop_
_entity.id
_entity.type
_entity.pdbx_description
1 polymer ?
#
loop_
_entity_poly.entity_id
_entity_poly.type
_entity_poly.pdbx_seq_one_letter_code
_entity_poly.pdbx_strand_id
1 'polypeptide(L)'
;AAMVLDDSTEINVYGDPVNKGFETFSDALYTSFVAMTTASLPDAVVPTYVHSGSMFWCWWLPFLLLAACLFTQVFLATVYTRYQEDTSARLKASYKKRDEGILIAFDHLKDGRSSSGEEGISHAAFTALLEKLRTLSLSIAIEANVVEAAFQAVDADAEGV
;
A
#
# COMPACT_ATOMS: atom_id res chain seq x y z
N ALA A 1 35.58 12.20 -28.22
CA ALA A 1 36.00 10.81 -27.93
C ALA A 1 37.51 10.65 -27.73
N ALA A 2 38.37 11.62 -28.07
CA ALA A 2 39.83 11.50 -27.87
C ALA A 2 40.35 11.99 -26.49
N MET A 3 39.57 12.79 -25.75
CA MET A 3 40.01 13.39 -24.48
C MET A 3 39.86 12.46 -23.25
N VAL A 4 39.29 11.26 -23.42
CA VAL A 4 39.12 10.25 -22.34
C VAL A 4 40.22 9.19 -22.38
N LEU A 5 40.99 9.10 -23.47
CA LEU A 5 41.99 8.06 -23.68
C LEU A 5 43.42 8.50 -23.34
N ASP A 6 43.64 9.79 -23.09
CA ASP A 6 44.96 10.36 -22.75
C ASP A 6 45.38 10.07 -21.30
N ASP A 7 44.44 9.57 -20.47
CA ASP A 7 44.64 9.31 -19.04
C ASP A 7 45.08 7.86 -18.74
N SER A 8 45.41 7.08 -19.77
CA SER A 8 45.75 5.66 -19.64
C SER A 8 47.18 5.39 -19.14
N THR A 9 47.99 6.45 -18.99
CA THR A 9 49.38 6.38 -18.52
C THR A 9 49.60 7.01 -17.14
N GLU A 10 48.59 7.65 -16.53
CA GLU A 10 48.72 8.18 -15.18
C GLU A 10 48.43 7.12 -14.12
N ILE A 11 49.44 6.92 -13.28
CA ILE A 11 49.35 6.20 -12.02
C ILE A 11 48.36 6.96 -11.13
N ASN A 12 47.13 6.44 -11.04
CA ASN A 12 46.15 6.69 -10.00
C ASN A 12 45.74 8.17 -9.81
N VAL A 13 44.93 8.70 -10.73
CA VAL A 13 44.32 10.05 -10.66
C VAL A 13 43.50 10.27 -9.36
N TYR A 14 43.04 9.19 -8.70
CA TYR A 14 42.24 9.26 -7.48
C TYR A 14 43.01 8.99 -6.18
N GLY A 15 44.27 8.55 -6.22
CA GLY A 15 45.06 8.20 -5.02
C GLY A 15 44.46 7.11 -4.12
N ASP A 16 43.30 6.56 -4.49
CA ASP A 16 42.57 5.57 -3.73
C ASP A 16 43.21 4.19 -3.93
N PRO A 17 43.25 3.35 -2.88
CA PRO A 17 43.76 1.99 -3.00
C PRO A 17 42.87 1.16 -3.93
N VAL A 18 43.47 0.27 -4.73
CA VAL A 18 42.77 -0.63 -5.66
C VAL A 18 41.68 -1.46 -4.96
N ASN A 19 41.92 -1.82 -3.71
CA ASN A 19 41.00 -2.60 -2.86
C ASN A 19 40.22 -1.73 -1.87
N LYS A 20 39.97 -0.45 -2.18
CA LYS A 20 39.18 0.43 -1.30
C LYS A 20 37.83 -0.21 -0.99
N GLY A 21 37.57 -0.47 0.29
CA GLY A 21 36.36 -1.17 0.74
C GLY A 21 36.41 -2.69 0.66
N PHE A 22 37.56 -3.29 0.33
CA PHE A 22 37.79 -4.74 0.31
C PHE A 22 39.05 -5.14 1.11
N GLU A 23 39.47 -4.30 2.05
CA GLU A 23 40.67 -4.51 2.88
C GLU A 23 40.44 -5.63 3.91
N THR A 24 39.24 -5.66 4.50
CA THR A 24 38.79 -6.73 5.39
C THR A 24 37.48 -7.33 4.90
N PHE A 25 37.13 -8.53 5.38
CA PHE A 25 35.85 -9.16 5.06
C PHE A 25 34.65 -8.30 5.49
N SER A 26 34.77 -7.61 6.64
CA SER A 26 33.73 -6.71 7.14
C SER A 26 33.53 -5.51 6.20
N ASP A 27 34.63 -4.92 5.75
CA ASP A 27 34.57 -3.79 4.81
C ASP A 27 33.98 -4.23 3.47
N ALA A 28 34.38 -5.41 2.98
CA ALA A 28 33.84 -5.99 1.74
C ALA A 28 32.33 -6.22 1.81
N LEU A 29 31.81 -6.72 2.94
CA LEU A 29 30.38 -6.86 3.16
C LEU A 29 29.68 -5.50 3.22
N TYR A 30 30.26 -4.52 3.91
CA TYR A 30 29.69 -3.18 4.02
C TYR A 30 29.63 -2.50 2.65
N THR A 31 30.75 -2.46 1.91
CA THR A 31 30.83 -1.91 0.57
C THR A 31 29.88 -2.61 -0.40
N SER A 32 29.75 -3.93 -0.32
CA SER A 32 28.78 -4.67 -1.13
C SER A 32 27.33 -4.33 -0.77
N PHE A 33 27.02 -4.19 0.52
CA PHE A 33 25.68 -3.81 0.98
C PHE A 33 25.29 -2.40 0.50
N VAL A 34 26.19 -1.42 0.65
CA VAL A 34 25.90 -0.06 0.16
C VAL A 34 25.82 -0.05 -1.37
N ALA A 35 26.65 -0.82 -2.08
CA ALA A 35 26.56 -0.95 -3.53
C ALA A 35 25.23 -1.60 -3.99
N MET A 36 24.69 -2.57 -3.24
CA MET A 36 23.37 -3.16 -3.50
C MET A 36 22.25 -2.11 -3.48
N THR A 37 22.37 -1.09 -2.62
CA THR A 37 21.41 0.03 -2.53
C THR A 37 21.57 1.09 -3.61
N THR A 38 22.52 0.89 -4.54
CA THR A 38 22.91 1.81 -5.63
C THR A 38 23.36 3.21 -5.21
N ALA A 39 23.36 3.54 -3.91
CA ALA A 39 23.68 4.86 -3.38
C ALA A 39 25.15 5.27 -3.58
N SER A 40 26.09 4.31 -3.46
CA SER A 40 27.54 4.54 -3.64
C SER A 40 28.14 3.59 -4.69
N LEU A 41 27.36 3.23 -5.70
CA LEU A 41 27.78 2.26 -6.72
C LEU A 41 29.02 2.74 -7.50
N PRO A 42 29.11 4.00 -7.98
CA PRO A 42 30.34 4.48 -8.64
C PRO A 42 31.56 4.40 -7.73
N ASP A 43 31.43 4.76 -6.45
CA ASP A 43 32.55 4.78 -5.51
C ASP A 43 33.10 3.37 -5.22
N ALA A 44 32.24 2.36 -5.23
CA ALA A 44 32.65 0.97 -5.04
C ALA A 44 33.22 0.33 -6.32
N VAL A 45 32.78 0.81 -7.50
CA VAL A 45 33.07 0.22 -8.81
C VAL A 45 34.31 0.80 -9.48
N VAL A 46 34.49 2.12 -9.38
CA VAL A 46 35.56 2.87 -10.06
C VAL A 46 36.96 2.36 -9.72
N PRO A 47 37.32 2.06 -8.45
CA PRO A 47 38.67 1.56 -8.13
C PRO A 47 38.99 0.23 -8.83
N THR A 48 38.00 -0.66 -8.94
CA THR A 48 38.14 -1.94 -9.62
C THR A 48 38.15 -1.78 -11.15
N TYR A 49 37.37 -0.84 -11.68
CA TYR A 49 37.34 -0.52 -13.12
C TYR A 49 38.66 0.04 -13.63
N VAL A 50 39.26 1.00 -12.91
CA VAL A 50 40.54 1.63 -13.28
C VAL A 50 41.68 0.62 -13.29
N HIS A 51 41.68 -0.37 -12.39
CA HIS A 51 42.77 -1.34 -12.29
C HIS A 51 42.59 -2.57 -13.19
N SER A 52 41.38 -3.13 -13.29
CA SER A 52 41.12 -4.40 -13.99
C SER A 52 40.41 -4.25 -15.34
N GLY A 53 40.11 -3.02 -15.76
CA GLY A 53 39.49 -2.72 -17.04
C GLY A 53 38.24 -3.58 -17.30
N SER A 54 38.21 -4.31 -18.41
CA SER A 54 37.08 -5.15 -18.80
C SER A 54 36.76 -6.30 -17.83
N MET A 55 37.70 -6.73 -16.98
CA MET A 55 37.49 -7.87 -16.08
C MET A 55 36.61 -7.53 -14.86
N PHE A 56 36.43 -6.24 -14.58
CA PHE A 56 35.50 -5.72 -13.58
C PHE A 56 34.06 -6.24 -13.76
N TRP A 57 33.61 -6.32 -15.02
CA TRP A 57 32.24 -6.72 -15.36
C TRP A 57 31.90 -8.15 -14.92
N CYS A 58 32.90 -9.03 -14.82
CA CYS A 58 32.68 -10.43 -14.43
C CYS A 58 32.19 -10.57 -12.98
N TRP A 59 32.55 -9.64 -12.10
CA TRP A 59 32.13 -9.68 -10.69
C TRP A 59 30.90 -8.81 -10.43
N TRP A 60 30.93 -7.56 -10.90
CA TRP A 60 29.91 -6.58 -10.53
C TRP A 60 28.60 -6.74 -11.29
N LEU A 61 28.63 -7.20 -12.54
CA LEU A 61 27.41 -7.44 -13.32
C LEU A 61 26.51 -8.52 -12.68
N PRO A 62 26.99 -9.75 -12.37
CA PRO A 62 26.15 -10.75 -11.73
C PRO A 62 25.76 -10.34 -10.31
N PHE A 63 26.65 -9.67 -9.57
CA PHE A 63 26.33 -9.15 -8.24
C PHE A 63 25.15 -8.17 -8.28
N LEU A 64 25.18 -7.17 -9.17
CA LEU A 64 24.10 -6.19 -9.30
C LEU A 64 22.80 -6.83 -9.79
N LEU A 65 22.88 -7.77 -10.74
CA LEU A 65 21.69 -8.47 -11.24
C LEU A 65 21.04 -9.31 -10.14
N LEU A 66 21.82 -10.05 -9.36
CA LEU A 66 21.30 -10.87 -8.27
C LEU A 66 20.82 -10.01 -7.10
N ALA A 67 21.66 -9.11 -6.60
CA ALA A 67 21.39 -8.34 -5.40
C ALA A 67 20.40 -7.19 -5.66
N ALA A 68 20.74 -6.27 -6.56
CA ALA A 68 19.95 -5.07 -6.77
C ALA A 68 18.64 -5.36 -7.52
N CYS A 69 18.64 -6.29 -8.48
CA CYS A 69 17.43 -6.62 -9.25
C CYS A 69 16.65 -7.78 -8.65
N LEU A 70 17.21 -8.99 -8.52
CA LEU A 70 16.42 -10.15 -8.12
C LEU A 70 16.04 -10.14 -6.63
N PHE A 71 17.00 -10.01 -5.73
CA PHE A 71 16.71 -10.06 -4.30
C PHE A 71 15.86 -8.90 -3.82
N THR A 72 16.14 -7.68 -4.28
CA THR A 72 15.30 -6.51 -3.96
C THR A 72 13.85 -6.69 -4.43
N GLN A 73 13.64 -7.19 -5.66
CA GLN A 73 12.29 -7.39 -6.19
C GLN A 73 11.53 -8.52 -5.47
N VAL A 74 12.21 -9.63 -5.16
CA VAL A 74 11.62 -10.73 -4.38
C VAL A 74 11.26 -10.26 -2.97
N PHE A 75 12.14 -9.47 -2.33
CA PHE A 75 11.88 -8.90 -1.02
C PHE A 75 10.66 -7.97 -1.06
N LEU A 76 10.62 -7.04 -2.01
CA LEU A 76 9.48 -6.14 -2.20
C LEU A 76 8.18 -6.91 -2.46
N ALA A 77 8.20 -7.92 -3.33
CA ALA A 77 7.03 -8.74 -3.62
C ALA A 77 6.52 -9.48 -2.37
N THR A 78 7.42 -10.00 -1.56
CA THR A 78 7.07 -10.71 -0.32
C THR A 78 6.45 -9.75 0.70
N VAL A 79 7.08 -8.59 0.93
CA VAL A 79 6.58 -7.57 1.86
C VAL A 79 5.23 -7.03 1.37
N TYR A 80 5.11 -6.76 0.07
CA TYR A 80 3.88 -6.25 -0.53
C TYR A 80 2.73 -7.25 -0.39
N THR A 81 2.98 -8.54 -0.65
CA THR A 81 1.96 -9.59 -0.50
C THR A 81 1.43 -9.62 0.93
N ARG A 82 2.32 -9.63 1.93
CA ARG A 82 1.92 -9.61 3.34
C ARG A 82 1.16 -8.35 3.72
N TYR A 83 1.60 -7.19 3.24
CA TYR A 83 0.93 -5.93 3.46
C TYR A 83 -0.48 -5.90 2.84
N GLN A 84 -0.63 -6.45 1.63
CA GLN A 84 -1.92 -6.54 0.95
C GLN A 84 -2.89 -7.48 1.67
N GLU A 85 -2.40 -8.62 2.16
CA GLU A 85 -3.16 -9.58 2.97
C GLU A 85 -3.71 -8.91 4.24
N ASP A 86 -2.83 -8.26 5.02
CA ASP A 86 -3.22 -7.58 6.25
C ASP A 86 -4.20 -6.44 6.00
N THR A 87 -3.91 -5.59 5.00
CA THR A 87 -4.79 -4.47 4.64
C THR A 87 -6.18 -4.97 4.23
N SER A 88 -6.24 -6.02 3.41
CA SER A 88 -7.51 -6.62 2.98
C SER A 88 -8.27 -7.24 4.16
N ALA A 89 -7.57 -7.89 5.09
CA ALA A 89 -8.17 -8.44 6.29
C ALA A 89 -8.75 -7.34 7.20
N ARG A 90 -8.02 -6.24 7.39
CA ARG A 90 -8.48 -5.07 8.17
C ARG A 90 -9.70 -4.41 7.55
N LEU A 91 -9.72 -4.26 6.22
CA LEU A 91 -10.88 -3.73 5.50
C LEU A 91 -12.10 -4.64 5.65
N LYS A 92 -11.94 -5.95 5.42
CA LYS A 92 -13.03 -6.93 5.60
C LYS A 92 -13.56 -6.93 7.03
N ALA A 93 -12.69 -6.86 8.03
CA ALA A 93 -13.10 -6.77 9.43
C ALA A 93 -13.84 -5.47 9.74
N SER A 94 -13.45 -4.36 9.12
CA SER A 94 -14.14 -3.07 9.25
C SER A 94 -15.54 -3.13 8.64
N TYR A 95 -15.70 -3.67 7.44
CA TYR A 95 -17.02 -3.88 6.83
C TYR A 95 -17.89 -4.82 7.66
N LYS A 96 -17.35 -5.96 8.11
CA LYS A 96 -18.09 -6.89 8.95
C LYS A 96 -18.60 -6.23 10.24
N LYS A 97 -17.78 -5.40 10.90
CA LYS A 97 -18.22 -4.64 12.09
C LYS A 97 -19.27 -3.59 11.77
N ARG A 98 -19.22 -2.97 10.59
CA ARG A 98 -20.26 -2.03 10.14
C ARG A 98 -21.58 -2.75 9.89
N ASP A 99 -21.54 -3.90 9.22
CA ASP A 99 -22.72 -4.72 8.95
C ASP A 99 -23.32 -5.23 10.27
N GLU A 100 -22.50 -5.74 11.18
CA GLU A 100 -22.92 -6.14 12.53
C GLU A 100 -23.53 -4.96 13.30
N GLY A 101 -22.92 -3.78 13.24
CA GLY A 101 -23.45 -2.58 13.88
C GLY A 101 -24.80 -2.13 13.32
N ILE A 102 -24.99 -2.23 12.01
CA ILE A 102 -26.27 -1.93 11.34
C ILE A 102 -27.32 -2.96 11.75
N LEU A 103 -26.99 -4.24 11.77
CA LEU A 103 -27.90 -5.31 12.19
C LEU A 103 -28.35 -5.14 13.63
N ILE A 104 -27.42 -4.82 14.54
CA ILE A 104 -27.73 -4.55 15.95
C ILE A 104 -28.61 -3.30 16.08
N ALA A 105 -28.29 -2.23 15.35
CA ALA A 105 -29.12 -1.02 15.34
C ALA A 105 -30.53 -1.29 14.79
N PHE A 106 -30.65 -2.09 13.74
CA PHE A 106 -31.92 -2.51 13.17
C PHE A 106 -32.74 -3.34 14.17
N ASP A 107 -32.11 -4.30 14.85
CA ASP A 107 -32.75 -5.13 15.87
C ASP A 107 -33.25 -4.31 17.07
N HIS A 108 -32.59 -3.20 17.39
CA HIS A 108 -33.07 -2.23 18.38
C HIS A 108 -34.21 -1.34 17.89
N LEU A 109 -34.31 -1.09 16.58
CA LEU A 109 -35.34 -0.25 15.98
C LEU A 109 -36.59 -1.02 15.56
N LYS A 110 -36.52 -2.35 15.46
CA LYS A 110 -37.68 -3.17 15.15
C LYS A 110 -38.69 -3.05 16.29
N ASP A 111 -39.91 -2.64 15.95
CA ASP A 111 -41.01 -2.70 16.90
C ASP A 111 -41.61 -4.10 16.83
N GLY A 112 -41.67 -4.80 17.96
CA GLY A 112 -42.13 -6.20 18.04
C GLY A 112 -43.62 -6.44 17.73
N ARG A 113 -44.27 -5.52 17.02
CA ARG A 113 -45.69 -5.60 16.62
C ARG A 113 -45.90 -4.90 15.26
N SER A 114 -45.60 -5.61 14.18
CA SER A 114 -46.34 -5.41 12.93
C SER A 114 -47.54 -6.36 12.93
N SER A 115 -48.70 -5.83 12.54
CA SER A 115 -49.97 -6.56 12.45
C SER A 115 -49.98 -7.66 11.39
N SER A 116 -48.96 -7.76 10.53
CA SER A 116 -48.85 -8.78 9.47
C SER A 116 -47.99 -10.00 9.85
N GLY A 117 -47.33 -9.99 11.01
CA GLY A 117 -46.40 -11.06 11.40
C GLY A 117 -44.98 -10.93 10.84
N GLU A 118 -44.68 -9.86 10.11
CA GLU A 118 -43.33 -9.54 9.65
C GLU A 118 -42.61 -8.59 10.62
N GLU A 119 -41.35 -8.89 10.97
CA GLU A 119 -40.52 -8.04 11.83
C GLU A 119 -39.97 -6.85 11.01
N GLY A 120 -40.62 -5.69 11.09
CA GLY A 120 -40.27 -4.48 10.36
C GLY A 120 -40.05 -3.24 11.25
N ILE A 121 -39.57 -2.14 10.64
CA ILE A 121 -39.45 -0.83 11.29
C ILE A 121 -40.63 0.03 10.86
N SER A 122 -41.32 0.63 11.82
CA SER A 122 -42.45 1.54 11.53
C SER A 122 -41.99 2.83 10.84
N HIS A 123 -42.86 3.39 9.99
CA HIS A 123 -42.59 4.67 9.30
C HIS A 123 -42.19 5.80 10.26
N ALA A 124 -42.82 5.86 11.44
CA ALA A 124 -42.50 6.86 12.48
C ALA A 124 -41.10 6.67 13.07
N ALA A 125 -40.66 5.43 13.32
CA ALA A 125 -39.33 5.14 13.82
C ALA A 125 -38.24 5.44 12.77
N PHE A 126 -38.52 5.15 11.50
CA PHE A 126 -37.61 5.43 10.39
C PHE A 126 -37.41 6.92 10.14
N THR A 127 -38.49 7.71 10.11
CA THR A 127 -38.43 9.17 9.95
C THR A 127 -37.70 9.85 11.10
N ALA A 128 -37.91 9.41 12.35
CA ALA A 128 -37.18 9.90 13.51
C ALA A 128 -35.67 9.58 13.45
N LEU A 129 -35.29 8.41 12.92
CA LEU A 129 -33.89 8.06 12.69
C LEU A 129 -33.26 8.95 11.62
N LEU A 130 -33.96 9.20 10.51
CA LEU A 130 -33.48 10.09 9.44
C LEU A 130 -33.26 11.52 9.94
N GLU A 131 -34.16 12.03 10.78
CA GLU A 131 -34.00 13.36 11.37
C GLU A 131 -32.75 13.44 12.25
N LYS A 132 -32.50 12.44 13.10
CA LYS A 132 -31.28 12.36 13.91
C LYS A 132 -30.03 12.20 13.05
N LEU A 133 -30.05 11.36 12.01
CA LEU A 133 -28.92 11.20 11.10
C LEU A 133 -28.61 12.48 10.32
N ARG A 134 -29.62 13.25 9.93
CA ARG A 134 -29.45 14.55 9.27
C ARG A 134 -28.72 15.55 10.16
N THR A 135 -28.96 15.53 11.47
CA THR A 135 -28.25 16.41 12.41
C THR A 135 -26.79 16.00 12.66
N LEU A 136 -26.48 14.72 12.51
CA LEU A 136 -25.14 14.17 12.77
C LEU A 136 -24.25 14.12 11.51
N SER A 137 -24.84 13.92 10.34
CA SER A 137 -24.15 13.79 9.07
C SER A 137 -24.45 14.99 8.17
N LEU A 138 -23.49 15.91 8.07
CA LEU A 138 -23.57 17.14 7.30
C LEU A 138 -23.73 16.91 5.77
N SER A 139 -23.58 15.67 5.28
CA SER A 139 -23.64 15.34 3.85
C SER A 139 -24.95 14.68 3.40
N ILE A 140 -25.86 14.33 4.31
CA ILE A 140 -27.14 13.69 3.96
C ILE A 140 -28.23 14.76 3.99
N ALA A 141 -28.29 15.58 2.95
CA ALA A 141 -29.37 16.54 2.72
C ALA A 141 -30.50 15.86 1.94
N ILE A 142 -31.24 14.96 2.59
CA ILE A 142 -32.47 14.40 2.02
C ILE A 142 -33.63 15.28 2.48
N GLU A 143 -34.36 15.88 1.54
CA GLU A 143 -35.55 16.68 1.82
C GLU A 143 -36.71 15.78 2.28
N ALA A 144 -37.43 16.19 3.31
CA ALA A 144 -38.53 15.40 3.90
C ALA A 144 -39.62 15.03 2.87
N ASN A 145 -39.86 15.91 1.89
CA ASN A 145 -40.82 15.70 0.81
C ASN A 145 -40.43 14.55 -0.12
N VAL A 146 -39.13 14.31 -0.28
CA VAL A 146 -38.59 13.22 -1.12
C VAL A 146 -38.71 11.88 -0.41
N VAL A 147 -38.55 11.86 0.91
CA VAL A 147 -38.75 10.66 1.74
C VAL A 147 -40.21 10.22 1.66
N GLU A 148 -41.14 11.16 1.86
CA GLU A 148 -42.59 10.89 1.79
C GLU A 148 -43.01 10.40 0.40
N ALA A 149 -42.54 11.08 -0.67
CA ALA A 149 -42.82 10.66 -2.04
C ALA A 149 -42.22 9.30 -2.39
N ALA A 150 -41.03 8.98 -1.85
CA ALA A 150 -40.40 7.67 -2.05
C ALA A 150 -41.14 6.56 -1.31
N PHE A 151 -41.62 6.80 -0.08
CA PHE A 151 -42.45 5.84 0.64
C PHE A 151 -43.76 5.59 -0.09
N GLN A 152 -44.45 6.64 -0.55
CA GLN A 152 -45.70 6.49 -1.31
C GLN A 152 -45.51 5.79 -2.67
N ALA A 153 -44.35 5.99 -3.32
CA ALA A 153 -44.03 5.30 -4.57
C ALA A 153 -43.66 3.82 -4.37
N VAL A 154 -43.05 3.48 -3.22
CA VAL A 154 -42.70 2.10 -2.85
C VAL A 154 -43.90 1.34 -2.31
N ASP A 155 -44.80 2.01 -1.58
CA ASP A 155 -46.04 1.46 -1.03
C ASP A 155 -47.25 1.60 -1.98
N ALA A 156 -46.99 1.80 -3.28
CA ALA A 156 -48.06 1.93 -4.29
C ALA A 156 -48.94 0.67 -4.41
N ASP A 157 -48.45 -0.47 -3.93
CA ASP A 157 -49.18 -1.74 -3.87
C ASP A 157 -49.98 -1.94 -2.57
N ALA A 158 -49.90 -1.01 -1.60
CA ALA A 158 -50.59 -1.03 -0.30
C ALA A 158 -50.36 -2.29 0.55
N GLU A 159 -49.24 -2.99 0.33
CA GLU A 159 -48.82 -4.14 1.12
C GLU A 159 -47.83 -3.77 2.25
N GLY A 160 -47.35 -2.52 2.33
CA GLY A 160 -46.37 -2.07 3.32
C GLY A 160 -47.00 -1.31 4.50
N VAL A 161 -47.01 -1.93 5.69
CA VAL A 161 -47.32 -1.28 6.98
C VAL A 161 -46.03 -0.97 7.73
#